data_AF-A0AAE9F060-F1
#
_entry.id   AF-A0AAE9F060-F1
#
_cell.length_a   1.000
_cell.length_b   1.000
_cell.length_c   1.000
_cell.angle_alpha   90.00
_cell.angle_beta   90.00
_cell.angle_gamma   90.00
#
_symmetry.space_group_name_H-M   'P 1'
#
loop_
_entity.id
_entity.type
_entity.pdbx_description
1 polymer ?
#
loop_
_entity_poly.entity_id
_entity_poly.type
_entity_poly.pdbx_seq_one_letter_code
_entity_poly.pdbx_strand_id
1 'polypeptide(L)'
;MDTTVYIAETNGEFWSTHRRFALSTLRNFGMGRDLIQEKILIEVEDMFKKLDEDIEKEQEINPVFNNAVANINNQLIFGYRFEKEKLKELEK
;
A
#
# COMPACT_ATOMS: atom_id res chain seq x y z
N MET A 1 1.98 5.69 29.59
CA MET A 1 2.94 5.15 28.61
C MET A 1 2.11 4.31 27.66
N ASP A 2 1.67 4.89 26.55
CA ASP A 2 0.91 4.17 25.54
C ASP A 2 1.88 3.30 24.76
N THR A 3 1.99 2.03 25.15
CA THR A 3 2.70 1.04 24.35
C THR A 3 1.75 0.62 23.24
N THR A 4 1.79 1.32 22.10
CA THR A 4 1.18 0.80 20.87
C THR A 4 1.95 -0.45 20.48
N VAL A 5 1.34 -1.61 20.72
CA VAL A 5 1.96 -2.91 20.46
C VAL A 5 1.57 -3.35 19.05
N TYR A 6 2.54 -3.41 18.14
CA TYR A 6 2.32 -3.88 16.77
C TYR A 6 2.25 -5.40 16.70
N ILE A 7 1.37 -5.93 15.85
CA ILE A 7 1.21 -7.39 15.67
C ILE A 7 2.55 -8.04 15.34
N ALA A 8 3.41 -7.40 14.54
CA ALA A 8 4.72 -7.92 14.16
C ALA A 8 5.72 -8.06 15.33
N GLU A 9 5.53 -7.31 16.42
CA GLU A 9 6.44 -7.25 17.56
C GLU A 9 5.93 -8.05 18.77
N THR A 10 4.82 -8.79 18.59
CA THR A 10 4.18 -9.57 19.66
C THR A 10 4.37 -11.06 19.50
N ASN A 11 4.21 -11.78 20.62
CA ASN A 11 4.24 -13.23 20.67
C ASN A 11 3.06 -13.77 21.49
N GLY A 12 2.90 -15.10 21.48
CA GLY A 12 1.91 -15.80 22.29
C GLY A 12 0.46 -15.56 21.85
N GLU A 13 -0.47 -15.62 22.80
CA GLU A 13 -1.91 -15.56 22.54
C GLU A 13 -2.34 -14.22 21.91
N PHE A 14 -1.72 -13.12 22.34
CA PHE A 14 -2.00 -11.79 21.80
C PHE A 14 -1.69 -11.71 20.31
N TRP A 15 -0.50 -12.18 19.89
CA TRP A 15 -0.10 -12.28 18.49
C TRP A 15 -1.07 -13.14 17.68
N SER A 16 -1.38 -14.33 18.19
CA SER A 16 -2.25 -15.31 17.51
C SER A 16 -3.63 -14.72 17.21
N THR A 17 -4.22 -14.07 18.22
CA THR A 17 -5.56 -13.46 18.12
C THR A 17 -5.57 -12.30 17.14
N HIS A 18 -4.64 -11.35 17.27
CA HIS A 18 -4.60 -10.17 16.40
C HIS A 18 -4.22 -10.53 14.96
N ARG A 19 -3.30 -11.48 14.75
CA ARG A 19 -2.97 -11.97 13.40
C ARG A 19 -4.18 -12.59 12.72
N ARG A 20 -4.98 -13.41 13.43
CA ARG A 20 -6.20 -14.01 12.88
C ARG A 20 -7.22 -12.94 12.50
N PHE A 21 -7.42 -11.95 13.37
CA PHE A 21 -8.30 -10.82 13.12
C PHE A 21 -7.85 -9.97 11.91
N ALA A 22 -6.57 -9.65 11.80
CA ALA A 22 -6.04 -8.87 10.69
C ALA A 22 -6.20 -9.62 9.35
N LEU A 23 -5.88 -10.92 9.32
CA LEU A 23 -6.01 -11.74 8.10
C LEU A 23 -7.46 -11.92 7.66
N SER A 24 -8.40 -12.11 8.60
CA SER A 24 -9.82 -12.19 8.26
C SER A 24 -10.34 -10.84 7.73
N THR A 25 -9.90 -9.74 8.33
CA THR A 25 -10.28 -8.39 7.91
C THR A 25 -9.76 -8.07 6.51
N LEU A 26 -8.48 -8.35 6.23
CA LEU A 26 -7.90 -8.15 4.90
C LEU A 26 -8.63 -8.98 3.83
N ARG A 27 -8.99 -10.23 4.13
CA ARG A 27 -9.79 -11.07 3.22
C ARG A 27 -11.18 -10.49 2.96
N ASN A 28 -11.81 -9.91 3.98
CA ASN A 28 -13.09 -9.22 3.84
C ASN A 28 -12.96 -7.95 2.99
N PHE A 29 -11.83 -7.26 3.04
CA PHE A 29 -11.52 -6.11 2.18
C PHE A 29 -11.10 -6.50 0.75
N GLY A 30 -11.12 -7.80 0.42
CA GLY A 30 -10.85 -8.29 -0.93
C GLY A 30 -9.45 -8.85 -1.13
N MET A 31 -8.64 -8.99 -0.08
CA MET A 31 -7.35 -9.67 -0.18
C MET A 31 -7.51 -11.13 -0.59
N GLY A 32 -6.79 -11.51 -1.65
CA GLY A 32 -6.91 -12.83 -2.29
C GLY A 32 -8.12 -12.96 -3.21
N ARG A 33 -8.76 -11.85 -3.59
CA ARG A 33 -9.79 -11.78 -4.64
C ARG A 33 -9.31 -10.89 -5.79
N ASP A 34 -10.02 -10.96 -6.91
CA ASP A 34 -9.74 -10.19 -8.13
C ASP A 34 -9.71 -8.67 -7.89
N LEU A 35 -10.44 -8.18 -6.87
CA LEU A 35 -10.46 -6.76 -6.50
C LEU A 35 -9.07 -6.18 -6.19
N ILE A 36 -8.19 -6.92 -5.50
CA ILE A 36 -6.81 -6.43 -5.27
C ILE A 36 -6.02 -6.43 -6.57
N GLN A 37 -6.20 -7.43 -7.43
CA GLN A 37 -5.52 -7.48 -8.72
C GLN A 37 -5.89 -6.27 -9.58
N GLU A 38 -7.17 -5.89 -9.64
CA GLU A 38 -7.62 -4.70 -10.33
C GLU A 38 -6.94 -3.43 -9.81
N LYS A 39 -6.83 -3.27 -8.48
CA LYS A 39 -6.13 -2.14 -7.85
C LYS A 39 -4.64 -2.11 -8.21
N ILE A 40 -3.98 -3.27 -8.21
CA ILE A 40 -2.57 -3.38 -8.62
C ILE A 40 -2.41 -2.96 -10.09
N LEU A 41 -3.26 -3.45 -10.98
CA LEU A 41 -3.17 -3.13 -12.41
C LEU A 41 -3.37 -1.63 -12.67
N ILE A 42 -4.30 -0.97 -11.95
CA ILE A 42 -4.50 0.48 -12.04
C ILE A 42 -3.22 1.25 -11.66
N GLU A 43 -2.57 0.88 -10.56
CA GLU A 43 -1.35 1.56 -10.11
C GLU A 43 -0.14 1.25 -10.99
N VAL A 44 -0.08 0.06 -11.59
CA VAL A 44 0.93 -0.29 -12.61
C VAL A 44 0.74 0.55 -13.87
N GLU A 45 -0.50 0.73 -14.33
CA GLU A 45 -0.80 1.58 -15.48
C GLU A 45 -0.43 3.05 -15.21
N ASP A 46 -0.75 3.58 -14.02
CA ASP A 46 -0.37 4.93 -13.60
C ASP A 46 1.16 5.09 -13.46
N MET A 47 1.85 4.05 -12.98
CA MET A 47 3.31 4.00 -12.93
C MET A 47 3.92 4.10 -14.34
N PHE A 48 3.48 3.25 -15.29
CA PHE A 48 3.99 3.31 -16.66
C PHE A 48 3.73 4.66 -17.31
N LYS A 49 2.54 5.24 -17.14
CA LYS A 49 2.24 6.59 -17.63
C LYS A 49 3.24 7.64 -17.14
N LYS A 50 3.61 7.60 -15.86
CA LYS A 50 4.60 8.54 -15.28
C LYS A 50 6.01 8.30 -15.82
N LEU A 51 6.42 7.05 -15.97
CA LEU A 51 7.75 6.72 -16.50
C LEU A 51 7.87 7.10 -17.98
N ASP A 52 6.78 6.93 -18.75
CA ASP A 52 6.71 7.27 -20.17
C ASP A 52 6.74 8.79 -20.41
N GLU A 53 6.20 9.61 -19.50
CA GLU A 53 6.23 11.09 -19.58
C GLU A 53 7.67 11.65 -19.67
N ASP A 54 8.65 10.98 -19.06
CA ASP A 54 10.05 11.40 -19.00
C ASP A 54 11.01 10.33 -19.55
N ILE A 55 10.57 9.49 -20.48
CA ILE A 55 11.34 8.33 -21.00
C ILE A 55 12.69 8.72 -21.63
N GLU A 56 12.82 9.94 -22.15
CA GLU A 56 14.06 10.44 -22.76
C GLU A 56 15.07 10.99 -21.74
N LYS A 57 14.69 11.07 -20.46
CA LYS A 57 15.51 11.61 -19.38
C LYS A 57 15.93 10.51 -18.41
N GLU A 58 17.05 10.73 -17.75
CA GLU A 58 17.41 9.93 -16.57
C GLU A 58 16.39 10.19 -15.46
N GLN A 59 15.81 9.12 -14.94
CA GLN A 59 14.69 9.19 -13.98
C GLN A 59 14.90 8.18 -12.85
N GLU A 60 14.53 8.60 -11.64
CA GLU A 60 14.53 7.72 -10.47
C GLU A 60 13.25 6.87 -10.46
N ILE A 61 13.41 5.55 -10.54
CA ILE A 61 12.28 4.60 -10.57
C ILE A 61 11.69 4.41 -9.17
N ASN A 62 12.52 4.45 -8.13
CA ASN A 62 12.12 4.15 -6.76
C ASN A 62 10.97 5.03 -6.23
N PRO A 63 10.96 6.36 -6.43
CA PRO A 63 9.86 7.21 -5.99
C PRO A 63 8.52 6.85 -6.66
N VAL A 64 8.53 6.56 -7.96
CA VAL A 64 7.31 6.18 -8.71
C VAL A 64 6.79 4.83 -8.23
N PHE A 65 7.70 3.86 -8.05
CA PHE A 65 7.37 2.53 -7.56
C PHE A 65 6.84 2.55 -6.11
N ASN A 66 7.50 3.28 -5.21
CA ASN A 66 7.09 3.42 -3.82
C ASN A 66 5.70 4.07 -3.70
N ASN A 67 5.41 5.07 -4.54
CA ASN A 67 4.08 5.68 -4.58
C ASN A 67 3.00 4.68 -5.02
N ALA A 68 3.25 3.88 -6.06
CA ALA A 68 2.31 2.84 -6.49
C ALA A 68 2.03 1.83 -5.36
N VAL A 69 3.06 1.36 -4.65
CA VAL A 69 2.91 0.45 -3.49
C VAL A 69 2.11 1.11 -2.36
N ALA A 70 2.41 2.38 -2.05
CA ALA A 70 1.71 3.13 -1.02
C ALA A 70 0.22 3.32 -1.36
N ASN A 71 -0.11 3.61 -2.62
CA ASN A 71 -1.49 3.72 -3.07
C ASN A 71 -2.25 2.39 -2.98
N ILE A 72 -1.64 1.26 -3.35
CA ILE A 72 -2.27 -0.06 -3.19
C ILE A 72 -2.64 -0.29 -1.72
N ASN A 73 -1.71 -0.01 -0.80
CA ASN A 73 -1.94 -0.16 0.64
C ASN A 73 -3.03 0.79 1.15
N ASN A 74 -3.00 2.06 0.75
CA ASN A 74 -4.01 3.03 1.18
C ASN A 74 -5.40 2.70 0.67
N GLN A 75 -5.50 2.24 -0.58
CA GLN A 75 -6.77 1.79 -1.12
C GLN A 75 -7.30 0.56 -0.38
N LEU A 76 -6.42 -0.32 0.10
CA LEU A 76 -6.80 -1.52 0.85
C LEU A 76 -7.22 -1.21 2.30
N ILE A 77 -6.52 -0.30 2.98
CA ILE A 77 -6.72 -0.01 4.41
C ILE A 77 -7.69 1.15 4.62
N PHE A 78 -7.55 2.23 3.84
CA PHE A 78 -8.28 3.49 4.02
C PHE A 78 -9.31 3.77 2.92
N GLY A 79 -9.28 3.01 1.82
CA GLY A 79 -10.22 3.16 0.71
C GLY A 79 -9.94 4.35 -0.22
N TYR A 80 -8.79 5.02 -0.11
CA TYR A 80 -8.42 6.14 -0.98
C TYR A 80 -6.99 6.01 -1.54
N ARG A 81 -6.68 6.75 -2.60
CA ARG A 81 -5.33 6.89 -3.20
C ARG A 81 -4.75 8.25 -2.86
N PHE A 82 -3.42 8.37 -2.79
CA PHE A 82 -2.79 9.69 -2.75
C PHE A 82 -3.02 10.40 -4.10
N GLU A 83 -3.45 11.66 -4.02
CA GLU A 83 -3.50 12.56 -5.18
C GLU A 83 -2.11 13.13 -5.45
N LYS A 84 -1.82 13.50 -6.72
CA LYS A 84 -0.50 13.96 -7.20
C LYS A 84 0.17 15.00 -6.28
N GLU A 85 -0.60 15.81 -5.55
CA GLU A 85 -0.12 16.91 -4.71
C GLU A 85 0.33 16.50 -3.29
N LYS A 86 0.04 15.27 -2.85
CA LYS A 86 0.38 14.77 -1.51
C LYS A 86 1.65 13.91 -1.45
N LEU A 87 2.48 13.93 -2.51
CA LEU A 87 3.79 13.28 -2.53
C LEU A 87 4.69 13.66 -1.33
N LYS A 88 4.48 14.86 -0.76
CA LYS A 88 5.16 15.34 0.47
C LYS A 88 4.84 14.54 1.74
N GLU A 89 3.76 13.75 1.75
CA GLU A 89 3.40 12.89 2.88
C GLU A 89 4.29 11.64 2.96
N LEU A 90 5.02 11.30 1.88
CA LEU A 90 5.92 10.13 1.81
C LEU A 90 7.38 10.45 2.17
N GLU A 91 7.75 11.72 2.33
CA GLU A 91 9.12 12.17 2.66
C GLU A 91 9.38 12.31 4.16
N LYS A 92 8.50 11.76 5.02
CA LYS A 92 8.57 11.90 6.47
C LYS A 92 9.17 10.68 7.18
#